data_AF-A0A7X7BIF1-F1
#
_entry.id   AF-A0A7X7BIF1-F1
#
_cell.length_a   1.000
_cell.length_b   1.000
_cell.length_c   1.000
_cell.angle_alpha   90.00
_cell.angle_beta   90.00
_cell.angle_gamma   90.00
#
_symmetry.space_group_name_H-M   'P 1'
#
loop_
_entity.id
_entity.type
_entity.pdbx_description
1 polymer ?
#
loop_
_entity_poly.entity_id
_entity_poly.type
_entity_poly.pdbx_seq_one_letter_code
_entity_poly.pdbx_strand_id
1 'polypeptide(L)'
;MTKERLYFIESKDHGVDTIKKLLSENPQIKFVSLLGIDLRGNVTDEKIPVNFFLDDLEGFLSQGIQTDGSSVVLDGIATLDNAKVDIIPDLEVTWYVDYNEDNIDEETNLPVGTLKIPSYLVHNGQEICSRSILKRAKENFKKQLYNLLSKVDLSEYGISSVEEIDDILLTTATELEFWVKTPEEQADIDKLSTSQILKEQYWKKTRGVVRTALEKTLTLMENYGLHPEMGHKEVGGVIPKLNHNGHFDHVMEQIEIDWKYNESMLAADSDFIVRDLVDDVFQQHGLEVSFKAKVVEGVAGSGKHTHIGIAVRLKNGEVINLFTKEGEYLSPIGYGALMGILKNYEIINPFVSSTTDAFNRLKPGFEAPVCIVTALGKTKEEPSRNRSVLIGLVREVNKPKATRFELRAPNPLSNTYLYLSACYQAMLDGIRYVVENKRTSPELERELSKEYGEETPYLDKNRVYRSEEDVFEDYTAEERNKLFGMPPRTVYENVLSFSTYPDKLNILLENDVFTDKIINSFIQGVIHYWSYELRNRILVDYRNELRSFQKKDEVGLNDLDLKRWEEITELRLKLMKDSLKEKSLFGELSQAIDYRDYARVSELQIQIAELMTKIRKMYHDYLENLL
;
A
#
# COMPACT_ATOMS: atom_id res chain seq x y z
N MET A 1 -12.18 -29.33 27.09
CA MET A 1 -11.83 -29.24 25.65
C MET A 1 -12.44 -27.95 25.17
N THR A 2 -11.63 -26.93 24.91
CA THR A 2 -12.10 -25.71 24.25
C THR A 2 -12.63 -26.11 22.88
N LYS A 3 -13.90 -25.80 22.60
CA LYS A 3 -14.51 -26.03 21.29
C LYS A 3 -13.68 -25.24 20.28
N GLU A 4 -13.21 -25.88 19.23
CA GLU A 4 -12.45 -25.23 18.16
C GLU A 4 -13.33 -24.14 17.53
N ARG A 5 -12.85 -22.90 17.50
CA ARG A 5 -13.61 -21.75 16.96
C ARG A 5 -13.65 -21.87 15.44
N LEU A 6 -14.78 -21.52 14.82
CA LEU A 6 -14.86 -21.36 13.37
C LEU A 6 -14.20 -20.03 12.98
N TYR A 7 -13.09 -20.08 12.25
CA TYR A 7 -12.36 -18.88 11.81
C TYR A 7 -12.67 -18.48 10.36
N PHE A 8 -13.02 -19.44 9.51
CA PHE A 8 -13.35 -19.19 8.12
C PHE A 8 -14.30 -20.25 7.56
N ILE A 9 -14.94 -19.92 6.44
CA ILE A 9 -15.78 -20.80 5.63
C ILE A 9 -15.18 -20.79 4.21
N GLU A 10 -14.78 -21.95 3.71
CA GLU A 10 -14.23 -22.06 2.35
C GLU A 10 -15.33 -21.97 1.31
N SER A 11 -15.00 -21.54 0.09
CA SER A 11 -15.98 -21.35 -0.99
C SER A 11 -16.79 -22.59 -1.35
N LYS A 12 -16.23 -23.79 -1.16
CA LYS A 12 -16.92 -25.07 -1.36
C LYS A 12 -18.07 -25.32 -0.35
N ASP A 13 -18.04 -24.62 0.79
CA ASP A 13 -18.96 -24.80 1.92
C ASP A 13 -20.05 -23.71 1.98
N HIS A 14 -20.17 -22.88 0.94
CA HIS A 14 -21.18 -21.81 0.83
C HIS A 14 -22.60 -22.29 0.47
N GLY A 15 -22.87 -23.59 0.57
CA GLY A 15 -24.21 -24.12 0.40
C GLY A 15 -25.14 -23.65 1.52
N VAL A 16 -26.39 -23.32 1.19
CA VAL A 16 -27.42 -22.83 2.14
C VAL A 16 -27.52 -23.72 3.39
N ASP A 17 -27.62 -25.04 3.21
CA ASP A 17 -27.70 -26.00 4.32
C ASP A 17 -26.41 -26.06 5.14
N THR A 18 -25.26 -25.96 4.49
CA THR A 18 -23.94 -25.97 5.14
C THR A 18 -23.75 -24.72 5.98
N ILE A 19 -24.06 -23.53 5.46
CA ILE A 19 -23.99 -22.27 6.20
C ILE A 19 -24.92 -22.31 7.42
N LYS A 20 -26.18 -22.75 7.24
CA LYS A 20 -27.14 -22.91 8.34
C LYS A 20 -26.59 -23.80 9.44
N LYS A 21 -26.00 -24.94 9.06
CA LYS A 21 -25.38 -25.87 10.00
C LYS A 21 -24.19 -25.23 10.73
N LEU A 22 -23.25 -24.63 10.00
CA LEU A 22 -22.06 -24.02 10.58
C LEU A 22 -22.40 -22.92 11.59
N LEU A 23 -23.33 -22.03 11.24
CA LEU A 23 -23.77 -20.95 12.14
C LEU A 23 -24.57 -21.49 13.34
N SER A 24 -25.36 -22.55 13.17
CA SER A 24 -26.07 -23.21 14.29
C SER A 24 -25.11 -23.92 15.25
N GLU A 25 -24.01 -24.49 14.75
CA GLU A 25 -22.98 -25.15 15.57
C GLU A 25 -22.07 -24.15 16.30
N ASN A 26 -22.06 -22.89 15.84
CA ASN A 26 -21.27 -21.76 16.36
C ASN A 26 -22.17 -20.58 16.78
N PRO A 27 -23.04 -20.74 17.79
CA PRO A 27 -24.03 -19.72 18.18
C PRO A 27 -23.41 -18.45 18.76
N GLN A 28 -22.10 -18.42 19.04
CA GLN A 28 -21.36 -17.21 19.39
C GLN A 28 -21.19 -16.25 18.21
N ILE A 29 -21.35 -16.72 16.97
CA ILE A 29 -21.39 -15.87 15.79
C ILE A 29 -22.77 -15.23 15.74
N LYS A 30 -22.85 -13.95 16.12
CA LYS A 30 -24.13 -13.23 16.26
C LYS A 30 -24.43 -12.33 15.07
N PHE A 31 -23.42 -11.98 14.28
CA PHE A 31 -23.56 -11.01 13.20
C PHE A 31 -22.99 -11.51 11.87
N VAL A 32 -23.44 -10.89 10.78
CA VAL A 32 -22.90 -11.00 9.42
C VAL A 32 -22.63 -9.59 8.90
N SER A 33 -21.55 -9.41 8.14
CA SER A 33 -21.20 -8.18 7.44
C SER A 33 -20.75 -8.49 6.02
N LEU A 34 -21.23 -7.71 5.05
CA LEU A 34 -20.85 -7.75 3.65
C LEU A 34 -19.76 -6.71 3.40
N LEU A 35 -18.55 -7.18 3.11
CA LEU A 35 -17.35 -6.36 2.96
C LEU A 35 -17.21 -5.82 1.54
N GLY A 36 -17.73 -4.62 1.27
CA GLY A 36 -17.46 -3.86 0.07
C GLY A 36 -16.25 -2.93 0.24
N ILE A 37 -15.42 -2.80 -0.80
CA ILE A 37 -14.22 -1.95 -0.79
C ILE A 37 -14.40 -0.76 -1.73
N ASP A 38 -14.41 0.47 -1.20
CA ASP A 38 -14.51 1.69 -2.02
C ASP A 38 -13.20 1.99 -2.78
N LEU A 39 -13.17 3.05 -3.60
CA LEU A 39 -12.01 3.38 -4.43
C LEU A 39 -10.80 3.91 -3.64
N ARG A 40 -10.98 4.33 -2.39
CA ARG A 40 -9.87 4.72 -1.50
C ARG A 40 -9.35 3.53 -0.68
N GLY A 41 -10.02 2.38 -0.74
CA GLY A 41 -9.66 1.18 -0.01
C GLY A 41 -10.28 1.12 1.39
N ASN A 42 -11.36 1.86 1.65
CA ASN A 42 -12.12 1.72 2.88
C ASN A 42 -13.09 0.53 2.75
N VAL A 43 -13.23 -0.22 3.84
CA VAL A 43 -14.11 -1.38 3.95
C VAL A 43 -15.45 -0.96 4.54
N THR A 44 -16.57 -1.49 4.04
CA THR A 44 -17.87 -1.40 4.72
C THR A 44 -17.94 -2.37 5.90
N ASP A 45 -18.53 -1.93 7.02
CA ASP A 45 -18.79 -2.79 8.18
C ASP A 45 -20.17 -2.49 8.77
N GLU A 46 -21.10 -3.40 8.53
CA GLU A 46 -22.46 -3.40 9.06
C GLU A 46 -22.70 -4.67 9.89
N LYS A 47 -23.58 -4.61 10.89
CA LYS A 47 -23.88 -5.76 11.75
C LYS A 47 -25.30 -6.25 11.49
N ILE A 48 -25.45 -7.28 10.66
CA ILE A 48 -26.72 -7.96 10.39
C ILE A 48 -26.86 -9.10 11.41
N PRO A 49 -27.90 -9.15 12.25
CA PRO A 49 -28.12 -10.26 13.16
C PRO A 49 -28.24 -11.60 12.41
N VAL A 50 -27.52 -12.63 12.85
CA VAL A 50 -27.49 -13.95 12.18
C VAL A 50 -28.89 -14.54 12.03
N ASN A 51 -29.78 -14.38 13.01
CA ASN A 51 -31.16 -14.87 12.89
C ASN A 51 -31.88 -14.26 11.68
N PHE A 52 -31.73 -12.96 11.46
CA PHE A 52 -32.31 -12.26 10.31
C PHE A 52 -31.66 -12.71 8.99
N PHE A 53 -30.35 -12.91 8.99
CA PHE A 53 -29.62 -13.47 7.84
C PHE A 53 -30.09 -14.89 7.49
N LEU A 54 -30.35 -15.74 8.49
CA LEU A 54 -30.80 -17.11 8.29
C LEU A 54 -32.26 -17.22 7.81
N ASP A 55 -33.11 -16.27 8.20
CA ASP A 55 -34.52 -16.21 7.80
C ASP A 55 -34.68 -15.99 6.27
N ASP A 56 -33.77 -15.25 5.63
CA ASP A 56 -33.75 -14.99 4.17
C ASP A 56 -32.37 -15.24 3.54
N LEU A 57 -31.73 -16.35 3.92
CA LEU A 57 -30.35 -16.65 3.49
C LEU A 57 -30.18 -16.63 1.96
N GLU A 58 -31.11 -17.24 1.22
CA GLU A 58 -31.05 -17.25 -0.25
C GLU A 58 -31.17 -15.84 -0.85
N GLY A 59 -32.02 -14.97 -0.27
CA GLY A 59 -32.13 -13.57 -0.64
C GLY A 59 -30.81 -12.82 -0.43
N PHE A 60 -30.20 -12.95 0.75
CA PHE A 60 -28.90 -12.32 1.03
C PHE A 60 -27.81 -12.78 0.07
N LEU A 61 -27.70 -14.09 -0.18
CA LEU A 61 -26.64 -14.63 -1.05
C LEU A 61 -26.83 -14.28 -2.54
N SER A 62 -28.06 -14.04 -2.99
CA SER A 62 -28.37 -13.76 -4.40
C SER A 62 -28.54 -12.27 -4.72
N GLN A 63 -29.14 -11.49 -3.81
CA GLN A 63 -29.49 -10.08 -4.01
C GLN A 63 -28.65 -9.13 -3.16
N GLY A 64 -27.97 -9.64 -2.12
CA GLY A 64 -27.19 -8.82 -1.20
C GLY A 64 -28.02 -7.86 -0.38
N ILE A 65 -27.42 -6.74 0.03
CA ILE A 65 -28.11 -5.65 0.74
C ILE A 65 -27.94 -4.33 0.00
N GLN A 66 -28.74 -3.34 0.36
CA GLN A 66 -28.62 -1.98 -0.17
C GLN A 66 -28.06 -1.02 0.87
N THR A 67 -27.22 -0.09 0.43
CA THR A 67 -26.70 1.03 1.25
C THR A 67 -26.74 2.36 0.49
N ASP A 68 -26.43 3.43 1.21
CA ASP A 68 -26.21 4.78 0.68
C ASP A 68 -24.74 4.94 0.24
N GLY A 69 -24.52 4.87 -1.07
CA GLY A 69 -23.23 5.02 -1.71
C GLY A 69 -22.67 6.45 -1.72
N SER A 70 -23.45 7.46 -1.37
CA SER A 70 -22.96 8.85 -1.30
C SER A 70 -22.05 9.11 -0.11
N SER A 71 -22.00 8.18 0.85
CA SER A 71 -21.18 8.23 2.07
C SER A 71 -19.91 7.38 2.00
N VAL A 72 -19.64 6.72 0.86
CA VAL A 72 -18.39 6.00 0.59
C VAL A 72 -17.63 6.70 -0.54
N VAL A 73 -16.34 6.40 -0.73
CA VAL A 73 -15.52 7.06 -1.75
C VAL A 73 -15.85 6.52 -3.15
N LEU A 74 -16.96 6.99 -3.69
CA LEU A 74 -17.54 6.72 -5.01
C LEU A 74 -17.99 8.04 -5.67
N ASP A 75 -17.26 9.14 -5.44
CA ASP A 75 -17.56 10.49 -5.92
C ASP A 75 -17.87 10.51 -7.43
N GLY A 76 -18.96 11.14 -7.84
CA GLY A 76 -19.39 11.18 -9.25
C GLY A 76 -19.93 9.85 -9.80
N ILE A 77 -19.82 8.74 -9.06
CA ILE A 77 -20.51 7.49 -9.35
C ILE A 77 -21.83 7.42 -8.62
N ALA A 78 -21.80 7.47 -7.29
CA ALA A 78 -22.99 7.53 -6.44
C ALA A 78 -23.13 8.98 -5.93
N THR A 79 -24.15 9.68 -6.41
CA THR A 79 -24.43 11.08 -6.05
C THR A 79 -25.59 11.15 -5.06
N LEU A 80 -25.77 12.28 -4.36
CA LEU A 80 -26.86 12.42 -3.38
C LEU A 80 -28.27 12.15 -3.97
N ASP A 81 -28.48 12.46 -5.24
CA ASP A 81 -29.73 12.22 -5.97
C ASP A 81 -29.80 10.82 -6.62
N ASN A 82 -28.69 10.07 -6.63
CA ASN A 82 -28.58 8.71 -7.14
C ASN A 82 -27.62 7.87 -6.29
N ALA A 83 -27.91 7.76 -5.00
CA ALA A 83 -26.95 7.24 -4.03
C ALA A 83 -27.03 5.72 -3.85
N LYS A 84 -28.06 5.05 -4.38
CA LYS A 84 -28.29 3.61 -4.15
C LYS A 84 -27.08 2.78 -4.60
N VAL A 85 -26.51 2.00 -3.69
CA VAL A 85 -25.50 0.99 -3.98
C VAL A 85 -25.93 -0.34 -3.37
N ASP A 86 -25.86 -1.41 -4.15
CA ASP A 86 -26.10 -2.77 -3.68
C ASP A 86 -24.74 -3.41 -3.31
N ILE A 87 -24.67 -4.11 -2.19
CA ILE A 87 -23.50 -4.86 -1.72
C ILE A 87 -23.80 -6.35 -1.93
N ILE A 88 -23.13 -6.95 -2.92
CA ILE A 88 -23.40 -8.31 -3.39
C ILE A 88 -22.31 -9.28 -2.91
N PRO A 89 -22.64 -10.33 -2.15
CA PRO A 89 -21.68 -11.34 -1.68
C PRO A 89 -20.89 -12.00 -2.81
N ASP A 90 -19.59 -12.19 -2.58
CA ASP A 90 -18.73 -13.06 -3.40
C ASP A 90 -18.72 -14.47 -2.80
N LEU A 91 -19.37 -15.41 -3.49
CA LEU A 91 -19.46 -16.81 -3.06
C LEU A 91 -18.22 -17.64 -3.48
N GLU A 92 -17.29 -17.09 -4.26
CA GLU A 92 -16.17 -17.84 -4.85
C GLU A 92 -14.89 -17.80 -4.00
N VAL A 93 -14.89 -17.03 -2.90
CA VAL A 93 -13.72 -16.82 -2.03
C VAL A 93 -13.98 -17.27 -0.60
N THR A 94 -12.94 -17.38 0.22
CA THR A 94 -13.08 -17.70 1.64
C THR A 94 -13.74 -16.55 2.41
N TRP A 95 -14.69 -16.88 3.29
CA TRP A 95 -15.29 -15.94 4.26
C TRP A 95 -14.63 -16.12 5.62
N TYR A 96 -14.55 -15.06 6.42
CA TYR A 96 -13.81 -15.08 7.69
C TYR A 96 -14.72 -14.65 8.85
N VAL A 97 -14.45 -15.13 10.07
CA VAL A 97 -15.20 -14.74 11.27
C VAL A 97 -14.35 -13.80 12.10
N ASP A 98 -14.75 -12.54 12.15
CA ASP A 98 -14.15 -11.51 13.00
C ASP A 98 -14.67 -11.64 14.44
N TYR A 99 -13.79 -11.86 15.41
CA TYR A 99 -14.14 -12.09 16.82
C TYR A 99 -13.81 -10.87 17.67
N ASN A 100 -14.83 -10.29 18.31
CA ASN A 100 -14.64 -9.23 19.29
C ASN A 100 -14.31 -9.84 20.66
N GLU A 101 -13.02 -9.90 21.00
CA GLU A 101 -12.53 -10.49 22.26
C GLU A 101 -12.98 -9.71 23.52
N ASP A 102 -13.36 -8.44 23.39
CA ASP A 102 -13.89 -7.64 24.51
C ASP A 102 -15.38 -7.91 24.78
N ASN A 103 -16.09 -8.49 23.81
CA ASN A 103 -17.50 -8.81 23.91
C ASN A 103 -17.71 -10.32 24.00
N ILE A 104 -17.86 -10.84 25.22
CA ILE A 104 -18.07 -12.26 25.46
C ILE A 104 -19.56 -12.58 25.46
N ASP A 105 -19.95 -13.56 24.64
CA ASP A 105 -21.30 -14.10 24.63
C ASP A 105 -21.59 -14.88 25.93
N GLU A 106 -22.65 -14.49 26.62
CA GLU A 106 -22.99 -15.03 27.96
C GLU A 106 -23.35 -16.53 27.92
N GLU A 107 -23.90 -17.02 26.80
CA GLU A 107 -24.38 -18.41 26.68
C GLU A 107 -23.24 -19.39 26.39
N THR A 108 -22.34 -19.02 25.47
CA THR A 108 -21.23 -19.87 25.03
C THR A 108 -19.93 -19.62 25.79
N ASN A 109 -19.82 -18.48 26.48
CA ASN A 109 -18.58 -17.99 27.09
C ASN A 109 -17.42 -17.91 26.09
N LEU A 110 -17.74 -17.56 24.84
CA LEU A 110 -16.82 -17.30 23.74
C LEU A 110 -16.98 -15.85 23.26
N PRO A 111 -15.95 -15.24 22.64
CA PRO A 111 -16.08 -13.96 21.98
C PRO A 111 -17.20 -13.96 20.94
N VAL A 112 -17.91 -12.84 20.86
CA VAL A 112 -18.95 -12.63 19.84
C VAL A 112 -18.28 -12.51 18.47
N GLY A 113 -18.76 -13.34 17.53
CA GLY A 113 -18.28 -13.37 16.15
C GLY A 113 -19.17 -12.60 15.18
N THR A 114 -18.55 -12.00 14.16
CA THR A 114 -19.18 -11.45 12.96
C THR A 114 -18.65 -12.20 11.74
N LEU A 115 -19.50 -12.92 11.00
CA LEU A 115 -19.12 -13.51 9.72
C LEU A 115 -18.95 -12.39 8.68
N LYS A 116 -17.72 -12.19 8.22
CA LYS A 116 -17.33 -11.23 7.20
C LYS A 116 -17.32 -11.89 5.82
N ILE A 117 -18.14 -11.37 4.91
CA ILE A 117 -18.35 -11.89 3.56
C ILE A 117 -17.80 -10.89 2.54
N PRO A 118 -16.65 -11.15 1.88
CA PRO A 118 -16.17 -10.34 0.76
C PRO A 118 -17.28 -10.08 -0.26
N SER A 119 -17.42 -8.84 -0.70
CA SER A 119 -18.57 -8.41 -1.50
C SER A 119 -18.20 -7.37 -2.56
N TYR A 120 -19.06 -7.23 -3.57
CA TYR A 120 -18.95 -6.24 -4.63
C TYR A 120 -19.92 -5.08 -4.39
N LEU A 121 -19.47 -3.85 -4.65
CA LEU A 121 -20.36 -2.69 -4.69
C LEU A 121 -20.90 -2.52 -6.11
N VAL A 122 -22.22 -2.55 -6.24
CA VAL A 122 -22.94 -2.47 -7.51
C VAL A 122 -23.80 -1.21 -7.53
N HIS A 123 -23.67 -0.41 -8.59
CA HIS A 123 -24.45 0.80 -8.78
C HIS A 123 -25.05 0.80 -10.19
N ASN A 124 -26.37 0.95 -10.31
CA ASN A 124 -27.10 0.84 -11.58
C ASN A 124 -26.75 -0.41 -12.39
N GLY A 125 -26.58 -1.55 -11.71
CA GLY A 125 -26.23 -2.83 -12.32
C GLY A 125 -24.77 -2.98 -12.75
N GLN A 126 -23.89 -2.04 -12.40
CA GLN A 126 -22.46 -2.11 -12.70
C GLN A 126 -21.63 -2.27 -11.41
N GLU A 127 -20.70 -3.23 -11.40
CA GLU A 127 -19.76 -3.39 -10.30
C GLU A 127 -18.67 -2.29 -10.34
N ILE A 128 -18.60 -1.47 -9.29
CA ILE A 128 -17.80 -0.22 -9.26
C ILE A 128 -16.72 -0.19 -8.17
N CYS A 129 -16.66 -1.19 -7.28
CA CYS A 129 -15.69 -1.24 -6.20
C CYS A 129 -14.26 -1.53 -6.67
N SER A 130 -13.29 -1.29 -5.78
CA SER A 130 -11.89 -1.69 -6.00
C SER A 130 -11.76 -3.19 -6.30
N ARG A 131 -12.56 -3.99 -5.61
CA ARG A 131 -12.55 -5.45 -5.77
C ARG A 131 -13.01 -5.92 -7.15
N SER A 132 -14.04 -5.30 -7.72
CA SER A 132 -14.51 -5.65 -9.08
C SER A 132 -13.54 -5.22 -10.17
N ILE A 133 -12.80 -4.13 -9.96
CA ILE A 133 -11.74 -3.69 -10.88
C ILE A 133 -10.63 -4.76 -10.95
N LEU A 134 -10.21 -5.31 -9.80
CA LEU A 134 -9.23 -6.40 -9.77
C LEU A 134 -9.77 -7.68 -10.43
N LYS A 135 -11.04 -8.01 -10.22
CA LYS A 135 -11.70 -9.13 -10.88
C LYS A 135 -11.61 -8.99 -12.41
N ARG A 136 -12.04 -7.86 -12.95
CA ARG A 136 -11.96 -7.57 -14.40
C ARG A 136 -10.51 -7.58 -14.89
N ALA A 137 -9.58 -7.01 -14.14
CA ALA A 137 -8.16 -6.98 -14.50
C ALA A 137 -7.59 -8.39 -14.64
N LYS A 138 -7.87 -9.28 -13.68
CA LYS A 138 -7.44 -10.68 -13.71
C LYS A 138 -8.06 -11.43 -14.89
N GLU A 139 -9.38 -11.31 -15.09
CA GLU A 139 -10.08 -11.97 -16.20
C GLU A 139 -9.54 -11.52 -17.57
N ASN A 140 -9.37 -10.21 -17.74
CA ASN A 140 -8.74 -9.63 -18.92
C ASN A 140 -7.31 -10.16 -19.11
N PHE A 141 -6.51 -10.16 -18.04
CA PHE A 141 -5.13 -10.64 -18.07
C PHE A 141 -5.04 -12.10 -18.50
N LYS A 142 -5.80 -12.99 -17.86
CA LYS A 142 -5.81 -14.42 -18.20
C LYS A 142 -6.21 -14.62 -19.67
N LYS A 143 -7.30 -13.97 -20.11
CA LYS A 143 -7.80 -14.09 -21.49
C LYS A 143 -6.78 -13.60 -22.52
N GLN A 144 -6.20 -12.42 -22.30
CA GLN A 144 -5.26 -11.83 -23.24
C GLN A 144 -3.93 -12.57 -23.26
N LEU A 145 -3.39 -12.93 -22.09
CA LEU A 145 -2.17 -13.69 -22.01
C LEU A 145 -2.34 -15.06 -22.70
N TYR A 146 -3.44 -15.77 -22.50
CA TYR A 146 -3.71 -17.02 -23.22
C TYR A 146 -3.65 -16.83 -24.74
N ASN A 147 -4.30 -15.79 -25.26
CA ASN A 147 -4.29 -15.45 -26.70
C ASN A 147 -2.91 -15.02 -27.23
N LEU A 148 -2.05 -14.48 -26.37
CA LEU A 148 -0.68 -14.13 -26.72
C LEU A 148 0.22 -15.37 -26.71
N LEU A 149 0.07 -16.24 -25.69
CA LEU A 149 0.77 -17.51 -25.58
C LEU A 149 0.44 -18.45 -26.74
N SER A 150 -0.77 -18.41 -27.28
CA SER A 150 -1.16 -19.21 -28.46
C SER A 150 -0.44 -18.79 -29.76
N LYS A 151 0.28 -17.67 -29.77
CA LYS A 151 0.99 -17.12 -30.94
C LYS A 151 2.50 -17.32 -30.87
N VAL A 152 3.02 -17.87 -29.78
CA VAL A 152 4.45 -18.08 -29.57
C VAL A 152 4.77 -19.56 -29.41
N ASP A 153 6.02 -19.92 -29.67
CA ASP A 153 6.53 -21.25 -29.36
C ASP A 153 6.78 -21.34 -27.84
N LEU A 154 6.07 -22.26 -27.18
CA LEU A 154 6.16 -22.46 -25.73
C LEU A 154 7.13 -23.60 -25.34
N SER A 155 7.80 -24.22 -26.31
CA SER A 155 8.74 -25.32 -26.06
C SER A 155 9.89 -24.91 -25.15
N GLU A 156 10.28 -23.63 -25.16
CA GLU A 156 11.28 -23.07 -24.23
C GLU A 156 10.85 -23.12 -22.76
N TYR A 157 9.55 -23.18 -22.49
CA TYR A 157 8.99 -23.36 -21.15
C TYR A 157 8.72 -24.84 -20.81
N GLY A 158 9.04 -25.76 -21.73
CA GLY A 158 8.69 -27.17 -21.61
C GLY A 158 7.21 -27.47 -21.87
N ILE A 159 6.49 -26.56 -22.53
CA ILE A 159 5.05 -26.68 -22.83
C ILE A 159 4.90 -27.02 -24.31
N SER A 160 4.21 -28.12 -24.63
CA SER A 160 4.10 -28.59 -26.02
C SER A 160 3.15 -27.72 -26.84
N SER A 161 2.06 -27.25 -26.21
CA SER A 161 1.09 -26.36 -26.84
C SER A 161 0.26 -25.59 -25.81
N VAL A 162 -0.35 -24.49 -26.21
CA VAL A 162 -1.17 -23.64 -25.31
C VAL A 162 -2.37 -24.41 -24.75
N GLU A 163 -2.86 -25.43 -25.46
CA GLU A 163 -3.97 -26.29 -25.03
C GLU A 163 -3.62 -27.17 -23.83
N GLU A 164 -2.34 -27.31 -23.45
CA GLU A 164 -1.94 -28.01 -22.23
C GLU A 164 -2.16 -27.15 -20.96
N ILE A 165 -2.35 -25.84 -21.12
CA ILE A 165 -2.60 -24.91 -20.01
C ILE A 165 -4.03 -25.12 -19.49
N ASP A 166 -4.13 -25.39 -18.19
CA ASP A 166 -5.39 -25.47 -17.44
C ASP A 166 -5.80 -24.08 -16.91
N ASP A 167 -4.86 -23.35 -16.32
CA ASP A 167 -5.10 -22.02 -15.75
C ASP A 167 -3.86 -21.15 -15.76
N ILE A 168 -4.06 -19.83 -15.76
CA ILE A 168 -3.02 -18.83 -15.54
C ILE A 168 -3.13 -18.38 -14.07
N LEU A 169 -2.04 -18.52 -13.33
CA LEU A 169 -1.94 -18.18 -11.92
C LEU A 169 -1.34 -16.79 -11.76
N LEU A 170 -2.10 -15.90 -11.14
CA LEU A 170 -1.67 -14.56 -10.76
C LEU A 170 -1.44 -14.58 -9.26
N THR A 171 -0.18 -14.49 -8.87
CA THR A 171 0.24 -14.64 -7.46
C THR A 171 0.72 -13.33 -6.88
N THR A 172 0.38 -13.09 -5.63
CA THR A 172 0.77 -11.89 -4.89
C THR A 172 1.13 -12.22 -3.45
N ALA A 173 2.18 -11.58 -2.93
CA ALA A 173 2.48 -11.51 -1.50
C ALA A 173 2.76 -10.06 -1.10
N THR A 174 2.59 -9.76 0.18
CA THR A 174 2.82 -8.44 0.76
C THR A 174 3.67 -8.57 2.02
N GLU A 175 4.58 -7.61 2.23
CA GLU A 175 5.42 -7.48 3.43
C GLU A 175 4.86 -6.28 4.21
N LEU A 176 4.21 -6.49 5.36
CA LEU A 176 3.48 -5.41 6.05
C LEU A 176 4.32 -4.81 7.17
N GLU A 177 4.79 -3.58 6.97
CA GLU A 177 5.41 -2.81 8.04
C GLU A 177 4.40 -1.92 8.78
N PHE A 178 4.62 -1.71 10.07
CA PHE A 178 3.82 -0.80 10.90
C PHE A 178 4.61 -0.32 12.11
N TRP A 179 4.16 0.80 12.71
CA TRP A 179 4.69 1.28 13.98
C TRP A 179 3.78 0.91 15.13
N VAL A 180 4.38 0.62 16.27
CA VAL A 180 3.67 0.38 17.53
C VAL A 180 4.24 1.28 18.61
N LYS A 181 3.37 1.86 19.43
CA LYS A 181 3.80 2.73 20.53
C LYS A 181 2.97 2.56 21.79
N THR A 182 3.52 3.02 22.91
CA THR A 182 2.71 3.26 24.12
C THR A 182 1.74 4.41 23.85
N PRO A 183 0.46 4.30 24.23
CA PRO A 183 -0.49 5.40 24.10
C PRO A 183 0.01 6.69 24.79
N GLU A 184 -0.33 7.84 24.21
CA GLU A 184 0.04 9.19 24.68
C GLU A 184 1.55 9.52 24.71
N GLU A 185 2.42 8.58 24.36
CA GLU A 185 3.84 8.81 24.31
C GLU A 185 4.24 9.61 23.06
N GLN A 186 5.07 10.64 23.28
CA GLN A 186 5.64 11.43 22.19
C GLN A 186 6.97 10.84 21.73
N ALA A 187 7.13 10.74 20.41
CA ALA A 187 8.34 10.26 19.79
C ALA A 187 9.53 11.18 20.08
N ASP A 188 10.58 10.65 20.72
CA ASP A 188 11.86 11.31 20.83
C ASP A 188 12.65 11.09 19.54
N ILE A 189 12.60 12.09 18.64
CA ILE A 189 13.17 12.02 17.29
C ILE A 189 14.67 11.80 17.34
N ASP A 190 15.38 12.45 18.27
CA ASP A 190 16.84 12.34 18.37
C ASP A 190 17.26 10.94 18.82
N LYS A 191 16.54 10.35 19.78
CA LYS A 191 16.77 8.94 20.18
C LYS A 191 16.45 7.97 19.05
N LEU A 192 15.32 8.14 18.35
CA LEU A 192 14.93 7.28 17.24
C LEU A 192 15.96 7.35 16.09
N SER A 193 16.36 8.56 15.70
CA SER A 193 17.35 8.81 14.66
C SER A 193 18.71 8.21 15.04
N THR A 194 19.17 8.43 16.28
CA THR A 194 20.41 7.85 16.80
C THR A 194 20.35 6.32 16.77
N SER A 195 19.26 5.72 17.24
CA SER A 195 19.11 4.27 17.29
C SER A 195 19.12 3.62 15.91
N GLN A 196 18.51 4.29 14.92
CA GLN A 196 18.53 3.87 13.52
C GLN A 196 19.95 3.96 12.93
N ILE A 197 20.65 5.09 13.12
CA ILE A 197 22.04 5.28 12.65
C ILE A 197 22.99 4.24 13.26
N LEU A 198 22.81 3.94 14.55
CA LEU A 198 23.58 2.93 15.27
C LEU A 198 23.15 1.48 14.97
N LYS A 199 22.12 1.27 14.14
CA LYS A 199 21.59 -0.05 13.74
C LYS A 199 21.20 -0.92 14.94
N GLU A 200 20.51 -0.33 15.90
CA GLU A 200 20.20 -0.97 17.17
C GLU A 200 18.89 -1.78 17.15
N GLN A 201 18.07 -1.68 16.11
CA GLN A 201 16.70 -2.24 16.10
C GLN A 201 16.52 -3.44 15.16
N TYR A 202 16.98 -3.34 13.92
CA TYR A 202 16.75 -4.36 12.89
C TYR A 202 17.20 -5.76 13.33
N TRP A 203 16.30 -6.74 13.21
CA TRP A 203 16.50 -8.13 13.62
C TRP A 203 16.85 -8.35 15.11
N LYS A 204 16.71 -7.32 15.96
CA LYS A 204 16.85 -7.52 17.41
C LYS A 204 15.62 -8.21 17.96
N LYS A 205 15.84 -8.91 19.08
CA LYS A 205 14.79 -9.56 19.85
C LYS A 205 13.76 -8.53 20.33
N THR A 206 12.50 -8.70 19.94
CA THR A 206 11.33 -8.01 20.52
C THR A 206 11.24 -8.33 22.02
N ARG A 207 10.73 -7.38 22.82
CA ARG A 207 10.64 -7.52 24.29
C ARG A 207 9.24 -7.18 24.79
N GLY A 208 8.93 -7.68 25.99
CA GLY A 208 7.71 -7.33 26.72
C GLY A 208 6.42 -7.56 25.93
N VAL A 209 5.55 -6.55 25.96
CA VAL A 209 4.23 -6.57 25.34
C VAL A 209 4.30 -6.69 23.82
N VAL A 210 5.26 -6.03 23.16
CA VAL A 210 5.45 -6.11 21.69
C VAL A 210 5.75 -7.54 21.26
N ARG A 211 6.65 -8.23 21.97
CA ARG A 211 6.96 -9.64 21.68
C ARG A 211 5.73 -10.53 21.80
N THR A 212 4.97 -10.34 22.89
CA THR A 212 3.79 -11.15 23.19
C THR A 212 2.70 -10.92 22.15
N ALA A 213 2.45 -9.66 21.79
CA ALA A 213 1.49 -9.29 20.76
C ALA A 213 1.88 -9.90 19.41
N LEU A 214 3.13 -9.73 18.97
CA LEU A 214 3.63 -10.31 17.72
C LEU A 214 3.46 -11.83 17.67
N GLU A 215 3.92 -12.57 18.69
CA GLU A 215 3.81 -14.03 18.75
C GLU A 215 2.32 -14.50 18.71
N LYS A 216 1.42 -13.76 19.38
CA LYS A 216 -0.02 -14.03 19.35
C LYS A 216 -0.66 -13.72 18.00
N THR A 217 -0.30 -12.61 17.36
CA THR A 217 -0.79 -12.24 16.03
C THR A 217 -0.43 -13.33 15.03
N LEU A 218 0.83 -13.79 15.00
CA LEU A 218 1.25 -14.86 14.09
C LEU A 218 0.49 -16.18 14.37
N THR A 219 0.30 -16.54 15.64
CA THR A 219 -0.49 -17.73 15.99
C THR A 219 -1.94 -17.60 15.53
N LEU A 220 -2.53 -16.41 15.69
CA LEU A 220 -3.90 -16.14 15.29
C LEU A 220 -4.06 -16.17 13.76
N MET A 221 -3.10 -15.60 13.02
CA MET A 221 -3.06 -15.66 11.56
C MET A 221 -3.07 -17.10 11.04
N GLU A 222 -2.38 -18.04 11.70
CA GLU A 222 -2.42 -19.46 11.33
C GLU A 222 -3.83 -20.05 11.48
N ASN A 223 -4.57 -19.68 12.54
CA ASN A 223 -5.95 -20.13 12.73
C ASN A 223 -6.89 -19.62 11.63
N TYR A 224 -6.61 -18.44 11.06
CA TYR A 224 -7.33 -17.89 9.91
C TYR A 224 -6.83 -18.45 8.55
N GLY A 225 -5.84 -19.35 8.54
CA GLY A 225 -5.29 -19.91 7.30
C GLY A 225 -4.46 -18.92 6.47
N LEU A 226 -3.94 -17.85 7.10
CA LEU A 226 -3.15 -16.81 6.43
C LEU A 226 -1.68 -17.19 6.24
N HIS A 227 -1.22 -18.27 6.89
CA HIS A 227 0.13 -18.84 6.75
C HIS A 227 1.26 -17.80 6.91
N PRO A 228 1.41 -17.18 8.10
CA PRO A 228 2.53 -16.28 8.37
C PRO A 228 3.87 -16.99 8.19
N GLU A 229 4.82 -16.31 7.57
CA GLU A 229 6.18 -16.82 7.36
C GLU A 229 7.15 -16.24 8.40
N MET A 230 6.99 -14.96 8.75
CA MET A 230 7.92 -14.25 9.61
C MET A 230 7.28 -13.03 10.28
N GLY A 231 7.82 -12.64 11.43
CA GLY A 231 7.62 -11.31 11.99
C GLY A 231 8.86 -10.82 12.73
N HIS A 232 9.29 -9.59 12.50
CA HIS A 232 10.50 -9.04 13.09
C HIS A 232 10.46 -7.53 13.33
N LYS A 233 11.47 -7.05 14.06
CA LYS A 233 11.74 -5.62 14.19
C LYS A 233 12.38 -5.07 12.92
N GLU A 234 11.85 -3.94 12.50
CA GLU A 234 12.42 -3.12 11.45
C GLU A 234 13.52 -2.18 11.97
N VAL A 235 14.03 -1.35 11.07
CA VAL A 235 15.11 -0.40 11.34
C VAL A 235 14.72 0.70 12.33
N GLY A 236 13.41 1.03 12.42
CA GLY A 236 12.89 2.08 13.29
C GLY A 236 12.58 1.62 14.72
N GLY A 237 12.94 2.44 15.70
CA GLY A 237 12.50 2.28 17.08
C GLY A 237 13.52 2.70 18.13
N VAL A 238 13.12 2.63 19.40
CA VAL A 238 14.01 2.82 20.55
C VAL A 238 13.96 1.60 21.47
N ILE A 239 15.00 1.41 22.26
CA ILE A 239 15.02 0.35 23.27
C ILE A 239 13.97 0.69 24.34
N PRO A 240 12.95 -0.15 24.56
CA PRO A 240 11.93 0.11 25.56
C PRO A 240 12.54 0.08 26.97
N LYS A 241 12.03 0.94 27.86
CA LYS A 241 12.56 1.10 29.22
C LYS A 241 11.75 0.27 30.21
N LEU A 242 12.38 -0.17 31.29
CA LEU A 242 11.68 -0.84 32.38
C LEU A 242 11.12 0.22 33.34
N ASN A 243 9.84 0.16 33.60
CA ASN A 243 9.20 0.95 34.63
C ASN A 243 9.43 0.34 36.03
N HIS A 244 9.00 1.06 37.05
CA HIS A 244 9.12 0.66 38.46
C HIS A 244 8.38 -0.66 38.79
N ASN A 245 7.44 -1.10 37.94
CA ASN A 245 6.71 -2.36 38.08
C ASN A 245 7.36 -3.52 37.31
N GLY A 246 8.52 -3.30 36.68
CA GLY A 246 9.21 -4.32 35.89
C GLY A 246 8.58 -4.59 34.53
N HIS A 247 7.67 -3.73 34.08
CA HIS A 247 7.09 -3.80 32.74
C HIS A 247 7.84 -2.86 31.79
N PHE A 248 7.90 -3.23 30.53
CA PHE A 248 8.42 -2.33 29.50
C PHE A 248 7.40 -1.20 29.26
N ASP A 249 7.83 0.04 29.49
CA ASP A 249 7.15 1.26 29.05
C ASP A 249 8.01 1.96 27.99
N HIS A 250 7.51 3.06 27.46
CA HIS A 250 8.20 3.84 26.44
C HIS A 250 8.44 3.11 25.09
N VAL A 251 7.49 2.25 24.71
CA VAL A 251 7.54 1.51 23.43
C VAL A 251 7.34 2.47 22.27
N MET A 252 8.26 2.43 21.32
CA MET A 252 8.11 3.00 19.99
C MET A 252 8.97 2.16 19.06
N GLU A 253 8.37 1.21 18.36
CA GLU A 253 9.07 0.21 17.54
C GLU A 253 8.39 0.06 16.18
N GLN A 254 9.19 -0.14 15.13
CA GLN A 254 8.72 -0.53 13.81
C GLN A 254 8.80 -2.06 13.70
N ILE A 255 7.75 -2.68 13.19
CA ILE A 255 7.58 -4.13 13.06
C ILE A 255 7.18 -4.44 11.62
N GLU A 256 7.64 -5.58 11.12
CA GLU A 256 7.22 -6.18 9.86
C GLU A 256 6.62 -7.57 10.12
N ILE A 257 5.56 -7.91 9.38
CA ILE A 257 4.97 -9.25 9.32
C ILE A 257 4.84 -9.66 7.87
N ASP A 258 5.32 -10.86 7.56
CA ASP A 258 5.26 -11.48 6.25
C ASP A 258 4.42 -12.75 6.30
N TRP A 259 3.71 -13.02 5.22
CA TRP A 259 2.93 -14.24 5.06
C TRP A 259 3.01 -14.75 3.63
N LYS A 260 2.61 -16.02 3.48
CA LYS A 260 2.74 -16.72 2.22
C LYS A 260 1.90 -16.05 1.12
N TYR A 261 2.47 -16.04 -0.08
CA TYR A 261 1.75 -15.59 -1.27
C TYR A 261 0.43 -16.35 -1.49
N ASN A 262 -0.52 -15.69 -2.13
CA ASN A 262 -1.79 -16.30 -2.56
C ASN A 262 -2.17 -15.84 -3.98
N GLU A 263 -3.30 -16.31 -4.47
CA GLU A 263 -3.96 -15.73 -5.63
C GLU A 263 -4.25 -14.24 -5.36
N SER A 264 -4.01 -13.40 -6.36
CA SER A 264 -4.02 -11.94 -6.24
C SER A 264 -5.25 -11.31 -5.57
N MET A 265 -6.46 -11.86 -5.75
CA MET A 265 -7.66 -11.36 -5.07
C MET A 265 -7.63 -11.71 -3.58
N LEU A 266 -7.30 -12.96 -3.26
CA LEU A 266 -7.20 -13.43 -1.87
C LEU A 266 -6.07 -12.73 -1.12
N ALA A 267 -4.94 -12.48 -1.79
CA ALA A 267 -3.84 -11.71 -1.21
C ALA A 267 -4.26 -10.27 -0.87
N ALA A 268 -5.07 -9.63 -1.72
CA ALA A 268 -5.62 -8.31 -1.45
C ALA A 268 -6.65 -8.34 -0.30
N ASP A 269 -7.47 -9.40 -0.21
CA ASP A 269 -8.40 -9.62 0.91
C ASP A 269 -7.62 -9.84 2.24
N SER A 270 -6.52 -10.61 2.21
CA SER A 270 -5.65 -10.86 3.37
C SER A 270 -5.05 -9.58 3.98
N ASP A 271 -4.70 -8.59 3.16
CA ASP A 271 -4.12 -7.32 3.65
C ASP A 271 -5.02 -6.59 4.66
N PHE A 272 -6.34 -6.66 4.51
CA PHE A 272 -7.28 -6.09 5.48
C PHE A 272 -7.33 -6.92 6.75
N ILE A 273 -7.51 -8.23 6.59
CA ILE A 273 -7.64 -9.16 7.71
C ILE A 273 -6.39 -9.10 8.59
N VAL A 274 -5.19 -9.11 8.01
CA VAL A 274 -3.95 -9.02 8.78
C VAL A 274 -3.84 -7.71 9.53
N ARG A 275 -4.24 -6.58 8.93
CA ARG A 275 -4.21 -5.28 9.62
C ARG A 275 -5.16 -5.23 10.81
N ASP A 276 -6.38 -5.76 10.66
CA ASP A 276 -7.36 -5.84 11.75
C ASP A 276 -6.83 -6.74 12.88
N LEU A 277 -6.29 -7.92 12.55
CA LEU A 277 -5.70 -8.83 13.54
C LEU A 277 -4.49 -8.24 14.25
N VAL A 278 -3.65 -7.47 13.55
CA VAL A 278 -2.54 -6.74 14.16
C VAL A 278 -3.08 -5.67 15.11
N ASP A 279 -4.02 -4.85 14.66
CA ASP A 279 -4.56 -3.76 15.48
C ASP A 279 -5.22 -4.29 16.75
N ASP A 280 -6.12 -5.27 16.63
CA ASP A 280 -6.82 -5.88 17.75
C ASP A 280 -5.87 -6.51 18.76
N VAL A 281 -4.93 -7.35 18.30
CA VAL A 281 -4.01 -8.06 19.20
C VAL A 281 -3.08 -7.07 19.89
N PHE A 282 -2.55 -6.06 19.20
CA PHE A 282 -1.66 -5.09 19.82
C PHE A 282 -2.40 -4.16 20.80
N GLN A 283 -3.62 -3.74 20.47
CA GLN A 283 -4.47 -2.95 21.38
C GLN A 283 -4.84 -3.70 22.65
N GLN A 284 -5.15 -5.00 22.55
CA GLN A 284 -5.37 -5.88 23.72
C GLN A 284 -4.15 -5.97 24.65
N HIS A 285 -2.95 -5.65 24.15
CA HIS A 285 -1.72 -5.57 24.94
C HIS A 285 -1.32 -4.13 25.30
N GLY A 286 -2.24 -3.17 25.14
CA GLY A 286 -2.08 -1.78 25.55
C GLY A 286 -1.18 -0.95 24.64
N LEU A 287 -1.06 -1.33 23.36
CA LEU A 287 -0.25 -0.64 22.36
C LEU A 287 -1.14 0.03 21.30
N GLU A 288 -0.73 1.19 20.81
CA GLU A 288 -1.33 1.85 19.65
C GLU A 288 -0.57 1.46 18.39
N VAL A 289 -1.27 0.98 17.36
CA VAL A 289 -0.70 0.65 16.05
C VAL A 289 -0.92 1.80 15.08
N SER A 290 0.08 2.07 14.23
CA SER A 290 -0.04 3.02 13.14
C SER A 290 0.47 2.42 11.83
N PHE A 291 -0.43 2.32 10.85
CA PHE A 291 -0.18 1.91 9.48
C PHE A 291 0.16 3.07 8.53
N LYS A 292 0.31 4.31 9.03
CA LYS A 292 0.72 5.45 8.19
C LYS A 292 2.10 5.18 7.58
N ALA A 293 2.28 5.54 6.31
CA ALA A 293 3.54 5.40 5.59
C ALA A 293 4.69 6.17 6.26
N LYS A 294 4.37 7.30 6.92
CA LYS A 294 5.32 8.09 7.70
C LYS A 294 4.70 8.54 9.02
N VAL A 295 5.06 7.86 10.11
CA VAL A 295 4.57 8.19 11.46
C VAL A 295 5.38 9.33 12.09
N VAL A 296 6.71 9.28 11.93
CA VAL A 296 7.64 10.27 12.49
C VAL A 296 8.53 10.80 11.37
N GLU A 297 8.62 12.13 11.24
CA GLU A 297 9.54 12.75 10.28
C GLU A 297 11.00 12.50 10.69
N GLY A 298 11.90 12.30 9.71
CA GLY A 298 13.33 12.11 9.97
C GLY A 298 13.78 10.67 10.29
N VAL A 299 12.86 9.72 10.49
CA VAL A 299 13.17 8.30 10.76
C VAL A 299 12.54 7.39 9.71
N ALA A 300 12.81 6.08 9.71
CA ALA A 300 12.22 5.16 8.74
C ALA A 300 10.66 5.20 8.72
N GLY A 301 10.09 5.04 7.52
CA GLY A 301 8.64 4.96 7.32
C GLY A 301 8.21 3.52 7.05
N SER A 302 6.90 3.25 7.12
CA SER A 302 6.34 1.91 6.91
C SER A 302 6.07 1.63 5.43
N GLY A 303 6.69 0.59 4.90
CA GLY A 303 6.41 0.01 3.59
C GLY A 303 5.32 -1.05 3.57
N LYS A 304 4.87 -1.35 2.34
CA LYS A 304 4.15 -2.59 2.03
C LYS A 304 4.67 -3.15 0.71
N HIS A 305 5.87 -3.73 0.70
CA HIS A 305 6.39 -4.28 -0.55
C HIS A 305 5.43 -5.32 -1.09
N THR A 306 5.18 -5.28 -2.40
CA THR A 306 4.25 -6.20 -3.04
C THR A 306 4.97 -7.03 -4.07
N HIS A 307 4.96 -8.34 -3.86
CA HIS A 307 5.50 -9.31 -4.79
C HIS A 307 4.44 -9.69 -5.82
N ILE A 308 4.79 -9.69 -7.11
CA ILE A 308 3.89 -10.02 -8.21
C ILE A 308 4.53 -11.13 -9.05
N GLY A 309 3.81 -12.24 -9.22
CA GLY A 309 4.25 -13.41 -9.97
C GLY A 309 3.20 -13.88 -10.96
N ILE A 310 3.65 -14.44 -12.09
CA ILE A 310 2.80 -15.07 -13.11
C ILE A 310 3.31 -16.47 -13.38
N ALA A 311 2.40 -17.44 -13.30
CA ALA A 311 2.67 -18.82 -13.67
C ALA A 311 1.50 -19.40 -14.49
N VAL A 312 1.72 -20.56 -15.08
CA VAL A 312 0.66 -21.39 -15.69
C VAL A 312 0.61 -22.71 -14.97
N ARG A 313 -0.60 -23.21 -14.71
CA ARG A 313 -0.85 -24.59 -14.32
C ARG A 313 -1.22 -25.37 -15.56
N LEU A 314 -0.54 -26.48 -15.80
CA LEU A 314 -0.84 -27.40 -16.88
C LEU A 314 -1.90 -28.44 -16.45
N LYS A 315 -2.55 -29.08 -17.41
CA LYS A 315 -3.55 -30.14 -17.19
C LYS A 315 -3.00 -31.37 -16.44
N ASN A 316 -1.69 -31.58 -16.46
CA ASN A 316 -1.02 -32.62 -15.67
C ASN A 316 -0.76 -32.19 -14.21
N GLY A 317 -1.13 -30.97 -13.83
CA GLY A 317 -0.91 -30.38 -12.50
C GLY A 317 0.43 -29.66 -12.32
N GLU A 318 1.32 -29.68 -13.30
CA GLU A 318 2.61 -28.98 -13.23
C GLU A 318 2.41 -27.46 -13.28
N VAL A 319 3.18 -26.74 -12.46
CA VAL A 319 3.18 -25.28 -12.42
C VAL A 319 4.50 -24.74 -12.95
N ILE A 320 4.41 -23.90 -13.99
CA ILE A 320 5.54 -23.30 -14.69
C ILE A 320 5.50 -21.79 -14.49
N ASN A 321 6.58 -21.23 -13.97
CA ASN A 321 6.72 -19.78 -13.79
C ASN A 321 7.08 -19.13 -15.13
N LEU A 322 6.28 -18.15 -15.57
CA LEU A 322 6.45 -17.53 -16.90
C LEU A 322 7.56 -16.48 -16.94
N PHE A 323 8.14 -16.08 -15.81
CA PHE A 323 9.22 -15.09 -15.76
C PHE A 323 10.61 -15.70 -15.88
N THR A 324 10.75 -17.01 -15.71
CA THR A 324 12.07 -17.66 -15.65
C THR A 324 12.48 -18.23 -17.01
N LYS A 325 13.76 -18.07 -17.35
CA LYS A 325 14.43 -18.76 -18.46
C LYS A 325 15.85 -19.14 -18.02
N GLU A 326 16.26 -20.37 -18.29
CA GLU A 326 17.60 -20.85 -17.92
C GLU A 326 18.68 -20.04 -18.63
N GLY A 327 19.73 -19.65 -17.90
CA GLY A 327 20.85 -18.86 -18.45
C GLY A 327 20.52 -17.40 -18.77
N GLU A 328 19.37 -16.89 -18.32
CA GLU A 328 18.91 -15.51 -18.52
C GLU A 328 18.43 -14.90 -17.19
N TYR A 329 18.36 -13.57 -17.08
CA TYR A 329 17.74 -12.93 -15.91
C TYR A 329 16.23 -13.19 -15.90
N LEU A 330 15.60 -13.06 -17.07
CA LEU A 330 14.17 -13.20 -17.29
C LEU A 330 13.88 -13.86 -18.64
N SER A 331 12.74 -14.53 -18.72
CA SER A 331 12.14 -14.93 -19.99
C SER A 331 11.68 -13.68 -20.78
N PRO A 332 11.36 -13.81 -22.08
CA PRO A 332 10.78 -12.70 -22.84
C PRO A 332 9.48 -12.17 -22.21
N ILE A 333 8.62 -13.04 -21.69
CA ILE A 333 7.38 -12.66 -21.00
C ILE A 333 7.70 -11.88 -19.71
N GLY A 334 8.72 -12.31 -18.96
CA GLY A 334 9.20 -11.61 -17.77
C GLY A 334 9.72 -10.21 -18.08
N TYR A 335 10.55 -10.06 -19.11
CA TYR A 335 11.01 -8.74 -19.55
C TYR A 335 9.84 -7.84 -19.99
N GLY A 336 8.90 -8.37 -20.78
CA GLY A 336 7.71 -7.64 -21.20
C GLY A 336 6.90 -7.14 -20.00
N ALA A 337 6.64 -8.00 -19.02
CA ALA A 337 5.92 -7.63 -17.81
C ALA A 337 6.64 -6.51 -17.02
N LEU A 338 7.94 -6.66 -16.79
CA LEU A 338 8.75 -5.67 -16.05
C LEU A 338 8.82 -4.32 -16.77
N MET A 339 9.15 -4.32 -18.07
CA MET A 339 9.18 -3.12 -18.91
C MET A 339 7.80 -2.46 -19.00
N GLY A 340 6.74 -3.27 -19.02
CA GLY A 340 5.35 -2.85 -18.96
C GLY A 340 5.03 -1.98 -17.75
N ILE A 341 5.34 -2.47 -16.55
CA ILE A 341 5.16 -1.73 -15.29
C ILE A 341 6.02 -0.46 -15.29
N LEU A 342 7.31 -0.58 -15.64
CA LEU A 342 8.25 0.55 -15.62
C LEU A 342 7.83 1.68 -16.57
N LYS A 343 7.47 1.35 -17.82
CA LYS A 343 7.03 2.35 -18.80
C LYS A 343 5.77 3.07 -18.37
N ASN A 344 4.86 2.37 -17.69
CA ASN A 344 3.53 2.88 -17.36
C ASN A 344 3.38 3.32 -15.90
N TYR A 345 4.47 3.37 -15.13
CA TYR A 345 4.39 3.61 -13.69
C TYR A 345 3.77 4.97 -13.33
N GLU A 346 3.86 5.99 -14.19
CA GLU A 346 3.23 7.28 -13.90
C GLU A 346 1.71 7.18 -13.76
N ILE A 347 1.05 6.27 -14.47
CA ILE A 347 -0.40 6.03 -14.35
C ILE A 347 -0.73 4.91 -13.36
N ILE A 348 0.26 4.17 -12.84
CA ILE A 348 0.11 3.23 -11.73
C ILE A 348 0.24 3.95 -10.37
N ASN A 349 1.20 4.86 -10.27
CA ASN A 349 1.59 5.53 -9.01
C ASN A 349 0.44 6.25 -8.29
N PRO A 350 -0.57 6.85 -8.97
CA PRO A 350 -1.73 7.41 -8.28
C PRO A 350 -2.44 6.41 -7.36
N PHE A 351 -2.52 5.13 -7.75
CA PHE A 351 -3.13 4.07 -6.94
C PHE A 351 -2.21 3.53 -5.84
N VAL A 352 -0.90 3.72 -5.99
CA VAL A 352 0.12 3.31 -5.01
C VAL A 352 0.27 4.36 -3.92
N SER A 353 0.37 5.64 -4.31
CA SER A 353 0.71 6.76 -3.44
C SER A 353 -0.35 7.87 -3.53
N SER A 354 -1.38 7.78 -2.70
CA SER A 354 -2.57 8.64 -2.74
C SER A 354 -2.75 9.54 -1.51
N THR A 355 -1.79 9.56 -0.57
CA THR A 355 -1.87 10.31 0.68
C THR A 355 -0.62 11.16 0.93
N THR A 356 -0.75 12.20 1.77
CA THR A 356 0.38 13.09 2.10
C THR A 356 1.53 12.34 2.77
N ASP A 357 1.22 11.39 3.66
CA ASP A 357 2.22 10.59 4.37
C ASP A 357 2.97 9.62 3.44
N ALA A 358 2.33 9.11 2.37
CA ALA A 358 3.01 8.31 1.35
C ALA A 358 4.12 9.12 0.66
N PHE A 359 3.86 10.38 0.31
CA PHE A 359 4.90 11.28 -0.24
C PHE A 359 5.95 11.68 0.79
N ASN A 360 5.60 11.72 2.08
CA ASN A 360 6.58 11.95 3.15
C ASN A 360 7.49 10.73 3.39
N ARG A 361 7.04 9.50 3.06
CA ARG A 361 7.87 8.29 3.01
C ARG A 361 8.78 8.32 1.78
N LEU A 362 8.24 8.63 0.61
CA LEU A 362 8.92 8.66 -0.69
C LEU A 362 9.81 9.90 -0.86
N LYS A 363 10.88 10.01 -0.06
CA LYS A 363 11.88 11.07 -0.15
C LYS A 363 13.29 10.48 -0.28
N PRO A 364 14.18 11.09 -1.09
CA PRO A 364 15.58 10.67 -1.14
C PRO A 364 16.26 10.70 0.23
N GLY A 365 17.11 9.70 0.50
CA GLY A 365 17.84 9.56 1.77
C GLY A 365 17.17 8.65 2.81
N PHE A 366 15.99 8.11 2.49
CA PHE A 366 15.37 7.00 3.20
C PHE A 366 15.19 5.83 2.21
N GLU A 367 15.08 4.59 2.70
CA GLU A 367 15.04 3.35 1.90
C GLU A 367 13.81 3.20 0.96
N ALA A 368 13.09 4.29 0.66
CA ALA A 368 11.87 4.29 -0.13
C ALA A 368 12.13 4.76 -1.58
N PRO A 369 11.93 3.89 -2.59
CA PRO A 369 12.33 4.18 -3.96
C PRO A 369 11.36 5.14 -4.67
N VAL A 370 11.90 6.23 -5.22
CA VAL A 370 11.15 7.26 -5.95
C VAL A 370 11.41 7.25 -7.47
N CYS A 371 12.49 6.60 -7.89
CA CYS A 371 12.92 6.56 -9.29
C CYS A 371 12.36 5.32 -9.99
N ILE A 372 11.84 5.50 -11.20
CA ILE A 372 11.23 4.43 -12.01
C ILE A 372 12.33 3.59 -12.66
N VAL A 373 12.98 2.77 -11.84
CA VAL A 373 14.15 1.96 -12.18
C VAL A 373 14.00 0.56 -11.60
N THR A 374 14.64 -0.41 -12.27
CA THR A 374 14.83 -1.77 -11.79
C THR A 374 16.31 -2.15 -11.67
N ALA A 375 16.56 -3.28 -11.03
CA ALA A 375 17.86 -3.95 -10.96
C ALA A 375 17.65 -5.45 -11.15
N LEU A 376 18.44 -6.08 -12.03
CA LEU A 376 18.35 -7.51 -12.35
C LEU A 376 19.43 -8.34 -11.65
N GLY A 377 20.52 -7.68 -11.27
CA GLY A 377 21.75 -8.27 -10.76
C GLY A 377 22.93 -7.91 -11.66
N LYS A 378 24.14 -7.92 -11.08
CA LYS A 378 25.38 -7.65 -11.83
C LYS A 378 25.72 -8.79 -12.80
N THR A 379 25.30 -10.01 -12.47
CA THR A 379 25.45 -11.20 -13.32
C THR A 379 24.16 -12.03 -13.31
N LYS A 380 24.00 -12.91 -14.29
CA LYS A 380 22.83 -13.81 -14.41
C LYS A 380 22.84 -14.90 -13.34
N GLU A 381 23.97 -15.13 -12.69
CA GLU A 381 24.14 -16.08 -11.59
C GLU A 381 23.88 -15.44 -10.23
N GLU A 382 24.02 -14.12 -10.11
CA GLU A 382 23.88 -13.38 -8.85
C GLU A 382 22.57 -12.57 -8.83
N PRO A 383 21.58 -12.95 -8.00
CA PRO A 383 20.37 -12.16 -7.80
C PRO A 383 20.72 -10.76 -7.31
N SER A 384 20.00 -9.75 -7.80
CA SER A 384 20.17 -8.39 -7.28
C SER A 384 19.81 -8.33 -5.80
N ARG A 385 20.56 -7.51 -5.06
CA ARG A 385 20.23 -7.08 -3.70
C ARG A 385 20.03 -5.56 -3.64
N ASN A 386 19.94 -4.89 -4.79
CA ASN A 386 19.75 -3.46 -4.84
C ASN A 386 18.33 -3.09 -4.36
N ARG A 387 18.26 -2.48 -3.17
CA ARG A 387 17.01 -2.05 -2.52
C ARG A 387 16.61 -0.61 -2.91
N SER A 388 17.48 0.14 -3.59
CA SER A 388 17.24 1.55 -3.97
C SER A 388 16.27 1.73 -5.16
N VAL A 389 15.90 0.64 -5.84
CA VAL A 389 15.09 0.66 -7.07
C VAL A 389 13.60 0.43 -6.79
N LEU A 390 12.73 0.98 -7.65
CA LEU A 390 11.26 0.90 -7.51
C LEU A 390 10.73 -0.53 -7.57
N ILE A 391 11.22 -1.30 -8.53
CA ILE A 391 10.81 -2.68 -8.77
C ILE A 391 12.02 -3.59 -8.86
N GLY A 392 12.17 -4.50 -7.91
CA GLY A 392 13.27 -5.47 -7.86
C GLY A 392 12.92 -6.77 -8.56
N LEU A 393 13.91 -7.41 -9.20
CA LEU A 393 13.81 -8.81 -9.62
C LEU A 393 14.22 -9.73 -8.47
N VAL A 394 13.27 -10.41 -7.85
CA VAL A 394 13.53 -11.42 -6.81
C VAL A 394 13.58 -12.78 -7.47
N ARG A 395 14.76 -13.43 -7.40
CA ARG A 395 14.98 -14.76 -7.99
C ARG A 395 15.97 -15.57 -7.17
N GLU A 396 15.82 -16.88 -7.24
CA GLU A 396 16.80 -17.84 -6.74
C GLU A 396 17.15 -18.79 -7.88
N VAL A 397 18.42 -18.84 -8.29
CA VAL A 397 18.89 -19.63 -9.45
C VAL A 397 18.47 -21.10 -9.34
N ASN A 398 18.52 -21.66 -8.13
CA ASN A 398 18.16 -23.06 -7.87
C ASN A 398 16.66 -23.28 -7.58
N LYS A 399 15.85 -22.21 -7.53
CA LYS A 399 14.39 -22.28 -7.34
C LYS A 399 13.69 -21.41 -8.38
N PRO A 400 13.66 -21.84 -9.66
CA PRO A 400 13.09 -21.06 -10.77
C PRO A 400 11.61 -20.70 -10.59
N LYS A 401 10.87 -21.43 -9.73
CA LYS A 401 9.48 -21.12 -9.38
C LYS A 401 9.33 -19.87 -8.50
N ALA A 402 10.38 -19.44 -7.81
CA ALA A 402 10.36 -18.31 -6.88
C ALA A 402 10.57 -16.94 -7.55
N THR A 403 10.86 -16.92 -8.86
CA THR A 403 11.09 -15.68 -9.63
C THR A 403 9.84 -14.81 -9.66
N ARG A 404 9.96 -13.57 -9.22
CA ARG A 404 8.87 -12.60 -9.12
C ARG A 404 9.41 -11.17 -9.12
N PHE A 405 8.51 -10.21 -9.27
CA PHE A 405 8.86 -8.79 -9.10
C PHE A 405 8.44 -8.31 -7.73
N GLU A 406 9.25 -7.44 -7.12
CA GLU A 406 8.97 -6.80 -5.84
C GLU A 406 8.78 -5.29 -6.08
N LEU A 407 7.53 -4.83 -6.07
CA LEU A 407 7.19 -3.41 -6.16
C LEU A 407 7.25 -2.80 -4.75
N ARG A 408 8.14 -1.82 -4.55
CA ARG A 408 8.51 -1.34 -3.21
C ARG A 408 7.85 -0.04 -2.76
N ALA A 409 7.27 0.69 -3.70
CA ALA A 409 6.58 1.94 -3.43
C ALA A 409 5.29 1.84 -2.59
N PRO A 410 4.50 0.74 -2.62
CA PRO A 410 3.29 0.66 -1.81
C PRO A 410 3.61 0.76 -0.32
N ASN A 411 2.61 1.22 0.43
CA ASN A 411 2.62 1.39 1.87
C ASN A 411 1.39 0.67 2.47
N PRO A 412 1.28 0.54 3.80
CA PRO A 412 0.23 -0.25 4.43
C PRO A 412 -1.21 0.17 4.07
N LEU A 413 -1.41 1.45 3.69
CA LEU A 413 -2.71 2.00 3.29
C LEU A 413 -2.91 2.07 1.77
N SER A 414 -1.93 1.65 0.96
CA SER A 414 -2.10 1.53 -0.49
C SER A 414 -3.18 0.49 -0.82
N ASN A 415 -4.10 0.86 -1.73
CA ASN A 415 -5.19 -0.01 -2.15
C ASN A 415 -4.70 -1.09 -3.13
N THR A 416 -4.45 -2.28 -2.59
CA THR A 416 -3.89 -3.45 -3.29
C THR A 416 -4.64 -3.82 -4.55
N TYR A 417 -5.96 -3.75 -4.51
CA TYR A 417 -6.80 -4.08 -5.66
C TYR A 417 -6.53 -3.15 -6.85
N LEU A 418 -6.45 -1.84 -6.62
CA LEU A 418 -6.31 -0.87 -7.70
C LEU A 418 -4.92 -0.90 -8.32
N TYR A 419 -3.86 -0.89 -7.52
CA TYR A 419 -2.52 -0.89 -8.10
C TYR A 419 -2.17 -2.24 -8.75
N LEU A 420 -2.64 -3.38 -8.23
CA LEU A 420 -2.48 -4.67 -8.92
C LEU A 420 -3.22 -4.68 -10.25
N SER A 421 -4.43 -4.12 -10.31
CA SER A 421 -5.19 -3.99 -11.56
C SER A 421 -4.43 -3.16 -12.59
N ALA A 422 -3.83 -2.05 -12.17
CA ALA A 422 -3.01 -1.20 -13.02
C ALA A 422 -1.71 -1.91 -13.46
N CYS A 423 -1.06 -2.65 -12.55
CA CYS A 423 0.09 -3.48 -12.88
C CYS A 423 -0.26 -4.57 -13.91
N TYR A 424 -1.40 -5.24 -13.79
CA TYR A 424 -1.83 -6.26 -14.76
C TYR A 424 -2.01 -5.67 -16.16
N GLN A 425 -2.68 -4.53 -16.28
CA GLN A 425 -2.82 -3.84 -17.56
C GLN A 425 -1.47 -3.41 -18.14
N ALA A 426 -0.60 -2.81 -17.32
CA ALA A 426 0.73 -2.40 -17.73
C ALA A 426 1.62 -3.59 -18.15
N MET A 427 1.53 -4.73 -17.47
CA MET A 427 2.25 -5.95 -17.85
C MET A 427 1.76 -6.49 -19.19
N LEU A 428 0.44 -6.47 -19.47
CA LEU A 428 -0.08 -6.89 -20.79
C LEU A 428 0.46 -6.02 -21.92
N ASP A 429 0.55 -4.70 -21.74
CA ASP A 429 1.11 -3.79 -22.75
C ASP A 429 2.53 -4.21 -23.16
N GLY A 430 3.39 -4.47 -22.17
CA GLY A 430 4.76 -4.91 -22.43
C GLY A 430 4.87 -6.34 -22.96
N ILE A 431 4.06 -7.28 -22.47
CA ILE A 431 4.02 -8.66 -22.99
C ILE A 431 3.53 -8.67 -24.44
N ARG A 432 2.52 -7.86 -24.78
CA ARG A 432 2.01 -7.71 -26.14
C ARG A 432 3.11 -7.22 -27.09
N TYR A 433 3.85 -6.19 -26.68
CA TYR A 433 5.01 -5.69 -27.43
C TYR A 433 6.02 -6.81 -27.72
N VAL A 434 6.37 -7.61 -26.70
CA VAL A 434 7.32 -8.73 -26.85
C VAL A 434 6.82 -9.76 -27.86
N VAL A 435 5.57 -10.20 -27.71
CA VAL A 435 4.99 -11.28 -28.51
C VAL A 435 4.78 -10.86 -29.97
N GLU A 436 4.21 -9.67 -30.20
CA GLU A 436 3.90 -9.19 -31.55
C GLU A 436 5.17 -8.89 -32.36
N ASN A 437 6.26 -8.48 -31.69
CA ASN A 437 7.54 -8.18 -32.33
C ASN A 437 8.55 -9.34 -32.23
N LYS A 438 8.15 -10.50 -31.68
CA LYS A 438 8.98 -11.72 -31.54
C LYS A 438 10.33 -11.45 -30.88
N ARG A 439 10.34 -10.64 -29.83
CA ARG A 439 11.56 -10.19 -29.14
C ARG A 439 12.15 -11.31 -28.28
N THR A 440 13.47 -11.42 -28.29
CA THR A 440 14.23 -12.40 -27.50
C THR A 440 14.73 -11.81 -26.18
N SER A 441 15.05 -12.65 -25.18
CA SER A 441 15.61 -12.18 -23.90
C SER A 441 16.84 -11.26 -24.06
N PRO A 442 17.86 -11.57 -24.90
CA PRO A 442 19.01 -10.69 -25.06
C PRO A 442 18.67 -9.31 -25.68
N GLU A 443 17.71 -9.26 -26.61
CA GLU A 443 17.28 -7.98 -27.19
C GLU A 443 16.53 -7.12 -26.17
N LEU A 444 15.70 -7.75 -25.34
CA LEU A 444 14.94 -7.09 -24.28
C LEU A 444 15.85 -6.65 -23.12
N GLU A 445 16.85 -7.46 -22.78
CA GLU A 445 17.88 -7.08 -21.81
C GLU A 445 18.62 -5.82 -22.27
N ARG A 446 19.05 -5.78 -23.54
CA ARG A 446 19.70 -4.60 -24.13
C ARG A 446 18.78 -3.38 -24.09
N GLU A 447 17.52 -3.55 -24.49
CA GLU A 447 16.54 -2.46 -24.50
C GLU A 447 16.24 -1.91 -23.11
N LEU A 448 16.06 -2.78 -22.11
CA LEU A 448 15.89 -2.39 -20.71
C LEU A 448 17.15 -1.69 -20.15
N SER A 449 18.33 -2.06 -20.65
CA SER A 449 19.64 -1.51 -20.26
C SER A 449 20.09 -0.35 -21.15
N LYS A 450 19.17 0.26 -21.92
CA LYS A 450 19.46 1.40 -22.79
C LYS A 450 20.06 2.59 -22.03
N GLU A 451 20.87 3.37 -22.74
CA GLU A 451 21.41 4.62 -22.21
C GLU A 451 20.42 5.79 -22.37
N TYR A 452 20.67 6.88 -21.63
CA TYR A 452 19.89 8.11 -21.79
C TYR A 452 20.04 8.69 -23.21
N GLY A 453 18.92 8.98 -23.87
CA GLY A 453 18.90 9.51 -25.23
C GLY A 453 18.97 8.46 -26.34
N GLU A 454 19.19 7.19 -25.99
CA GLU A 454 19.11 6.07 -26.93
C GLU A 454 17.66 5.81 -27.33
N GLU A 455 17.41 5.65 -28.62
CA GLU A 455 16.06 5.35 -29.14
C GLU A 455 15.84 3.84 -29.14
N THR A 456 14.74 3.43 -28.53
CA THR A 456 14.33 2.03 -28.43
C THR A 456 12.87 1.87 -28.85
N PRO A 457 12.46 0.70 -29.37
CA PRO A 457 11.11 0.56 -29.90
C PRO A 457 9.98 0.69 -28.87
N TYR A 458 10.21 0.32 -27.60
CA TYR A 458 9.17 0.32 -26.57
C TYR A 458 9.40 1.31 -25.43
N LEU A 459 10.62 1.40 -24.90
CA LEU A 459 10.95 2.26 -23.76
C LEU A 459 11.27 3.71 -24.19
N ASP A 460 10.97 4.66 -23.31
CA ASP A 460 11.16 6.08 -23.58
C ASP A 460 12.63 6.45 -23.82
N LYS A 461 12.88 7.23 -24.88
CA LYS A 461 14.21 7.67 -25.31
C LYS A 461 14.99 8.38 -24.20
N ASN A 462 14.34 9.30 -23.48
CA ASN A 462 14.96 10.15 -22.48
C ASN A 462 14.76 9.64 -21.05
N ARG A 463 14.80 8.31 -20.86
CA ARG A 463 14.82 7.67 -19.53
C ARG A 463 15.71 6.43 -19.53
N VAL A 464 16.40 6.22 -18.43
CA VAL A 464 17.11 4.99 -18.08
C VAL A 464 16.23 4.18 -17.15
N TYR A 465 16.12 2.87 -17.39
CA TYR A 465 15.18 2.00 -16.68
C TYR A 465 15.86 0.95 -15.81
N ARG A 466 17.18 0.74 -15.95
CA ARG A 466 17.97 -0.21 -15.17
C ARG A 466 19.15 0.49 -14.52
N SER A 467 19.38 0.23 -13.24
CA SER A 467 20.63 0.55 -12.56
C SER A 467 20.96 -0.52 -11.53
N GLU A 468 22.19 -1.02 -11.57
CA GLU A 468 22.71 -1.95 -10.56
C GLU A 468 23.46 -1.22 -9.43
N GLU A 469 23.62 0.10 -9.56
CA GLU A 469 24.21 0.99 -8.55
C GLU A 469 23.13 1.55 -7.60
N ASP A 470 23.53 2.07 -6.45
CA ASP A 470 22.59 2.65 -5.50
C ASP A 470 22.09 4.00 -6.04
N VAL A 471 20.80 4.05 -6.38
CA VAL A 471 20.18 5.24 -6.99
C VAL A 471 20.28 6.46 -6.06
N PHE A 472 20.34 6.25 -4.75
CA PHE A 472 20.36 7.33 -3.76
C PHE A 472 21.75 7.80 -3.37
N GLU A 473 22.73 6.90 -3.35
CA GLU A 473 24.11 7.22 -2.99
C GLU A 473 24.98 7.60 -4.20
N ASP A 474 24.80 6.95 -5.35
CA ASP A 474 25.68 7.09 -6.52
C ASP A 474 25.24 8.19 -7.50
N TYR A 475 24.04 8.75 -7.33
CA TYR A 475 23.50 9.79 -8.21
C TYR A 475 23.02 11.01 -7.42
N THR A 476 23.38 12.19 -7.90
CA THR A 476 22.82 13.45 -7.41
C THR A 476 21.33 13.56 -7.73
N ALA A 477 20.62 14.45 -7.02
CA ALA A 477 19.20 14.69 -7.31
C ALA A 477 18.95 15.16 -8.76
N GLU A 478 19.85 15.98 -9.30
CA GLU A 478 19.77 16.47 -10.69
C GLU A 478 19.97 15.34 -11.70
N GLU A 479 20.95 14.45 -11.46
CA GLU A 479 21.19 13.27 -12.29
C GLU A 479 20.00 12.31 -12.24
N ARG A 480 19.46 12.02 -11.05
CA ARG A 480 18.26 11.17 -10.92
C ARG A 480 17.08 11.73 -11.70
N ASN A 481 16.77 13.02 -11.51
CA ASN A 481 15.65 13.65 -12.20
C ASN A 481 15.81 13.63 -13.72
N LYS A 482 17.06 13.79 -14.20
CA LYS A 482 17.38 13.70 -15.62
C LYS A 482 17.28 12.26 -16.15
N LEU A 483 17.91 11.30 -15.48
CA LEU A 483 18.07 9.93 -15.96
C LEU A 483 16.79 9.10 -15.77
N PHE A 484 16.17 9.19 -14.60
CA PHE A 484 15.09 8.30 -14.18
C PHE A 484 13.70 8.97 -14.21
N GLY A 485 13.65 10.27 -14.52
CA GLY A 485 12.45 11.08 -14.48
C GLY A 485 12.22 11.75 -13.12
N MET A 486 11.40 12.80 -13.14
CA MET A 486 11.07 13.56 -11.94
C MET A 486 9.85 12.94 -11.23
N PRO A 487 9.97 12.49 -9.98
CA PRO A 487 8.83 11.97 -9.23
C PRO A 487 7.86 13.09 -8.84
N PRO A 488 6.54 12.81 -8.74
CA PRO A 488 5.58 13.77 -8.22
C PRO A 488 5.86 14.07 -6.75
N ARG A 489 5.64 15.32 -6.33
CA ARG A 489 5.95 15.78 -4.97
C ARG A 489 4.73 15.78 -4.04
N THR A 490 3.54 15.78 -4.61
CA THR A 490 2.27 15.82 -3.88
C THR A 490 1.26 14.87 -4.51
N VAL A 491 0.18 14.61 -3.77
CA VAL A 491 -0.98 13.85 -4.26
C VAL A 491 -1.55 14.46 -5.54
N TYR A 492 -1.64 15.79 -5.60
CA TYR A 492 -2.14 16.50 -6.78
C TYR A 492 -1.25 16.31 -8.01
N GLU A 493 0.07 16.50 -7.86
CA GLU A 493 1.01 16.26 -8.96
C GLU A 493 0.97 14.82 -9.45
N ASN A 494 0.73 13.86 -8.55
CA ASN A 494 0.63 12.46 -8.92
C ASN A 494 -0.62 12.18 -9.77
N VAL A 495 -1.81 12.61 -9.35
CA VAL A 495 -3.04 12.36 -10.13
C VAL A 495 -3.08 13.12 -11.46
N LEU A 496 -2.31 14.21 -11.62
CA LEU A 496 -2.15 14.89 -12.91
C LEU A 496 -1.52 13.99 -13.98
N SER A 497 -0.85 12.90 -13.59
CA SER A 497 -0.26 11.95 -14.53
C SER A 497 -1.31 11.37 -15.50
N PHE A 498 -2.54 11.14 -15.04
CA PHE A 498 -3.64 10.65 -15.88
C PHE A 498 -3.95 11.58 -17.05
N SER A 499 -3.87 12.90 -16.82
CA SER A 499 -4.07 13.91 -17.87
C SER A 499 -2.81 14.20 -18.68
N THR A 500 -1.64 14.00 -18.08
CA THR A 500 -0.32 14.25 -18.70
C THR A 500 0.09 13.14 -19.67
N TYR A 501 -0.33 11.91 -19.38
CA TYR A 501 -0.01 10.72 -20.17
C TYR A 501 -1.28 10.01 -20.66
N PRO A 502 -2.09 10.64 -21.54
CA PRO A 502 -3.34 10.06 -22.01
C PRO A 502 -3.14 8.72 -22.74
N ASP A 503 -2.04 8.58 -23.48
CA ASP A 503 -1.71 7.32 -24.17
C ASP A 503 -1.44 6.18 -23.17
N LYS A 504 -0.79 6.48 -22.04
CA LYS A 504 -0.57 5.50 -20.96
C LYS A 504 -1.87 5.20 -20.22
N LEU A 505 -2.73 6.20 -20.00
CA LEU A 505 -4.03 6.02 -19.38
C LEU A 505 -4.92 5.06 -20.18
N ASN A 506 -4.89 5.10 -21.52
CA ASN A 506 -5.66 4.21 -22.38
C ASN A 506 -5.37 2.72 -22.12
N ILE A 507 -4.18 2.38 -21.63
CA ILE A 507 -3.82 1.00 -21.23
C ILE A 507 -4.67 0.55 -20.05
N LEU A 508 -4.96 1.42 -19.09
CA LEU A 508 -5.84 1.08 -17.96
C LEU A 508 -7.28 0.88 -18.39
N LEU A 509 -7.73 1.65 -19.38
CA LEU A 509 -9.10 1.62 -19.89
C LEU A 509 -9.39 0.41 -20.80
N GLU A 510 -8.36 -0.34 -21.19
CA GLU A 510 -8.50 -1.47 -22.11
C GLU A 510 -9.45 -2.54 -21.54
N ASN A 511 -10.46 -2.93 -22.33
CA ASN A 511 -11.50 -3.91 -21.97
C ASN A 511 -12.28 -3.56 -20.70
N ASP A 512 -12.50 -2.26 -20.45
CA ASP A 512 -13.35 -1.75 -19.35
C ASP A 512 -12.91 -2.20 -17.96
N VAL A 513 -11.62 -2.54 -17.78
CA VAL A 513 -11.07 -2.86 -16.46
C VAL A 513 -11.17 -1.63 -15.57
N PHE A 514 -10.58 -0.52 -16.01
CA PHE A 514 -10.92 0.81 -15.55
C PHE A 514 -11.86 1.48 -16.55
N THR A 515 -12.70 2.38 -16.07
CA THR A 515 -13.53 3.26 -16.92
C THR A 515 -13.20 4.70 -16.61
N ASP A 516 -13.49 5.63 -17.53
CA ASP A 516 -13.35 7.05 -17.26
C ASP A 516 -14.11 7.47 -16.00
N LYS A 517 -15.27 6.86 -15.74
CA LYS A 517 -16.08 7.13 -14.55
C LYS A 517 -15.34 6.73 -13.27
N ILE A 518 -14.69 5.57 -13.26
CA ILE A 518 -13.89 5.08 -12.13
C ILE A 518 -12.65 5.96 -11.92
N ILE A 519 -11.92 6.29 -12.99
CA ILE A 519 -10.72 7.14 -12.90
C ILE A 519 -11.09 8.53 -12.35
N ASN A 520 -12.13 9.15 -12.89
CA ASN A 520 -12.59 10.46 -12.41
C ASN A 520 -13.09 10.42 -10.96
N SER A 521 -13.79 9.34 -10.57
CA SER A 521 -14.25 9.14 -9.20
C SER A 521 -13.08 9.03 -8.23
N PHE A 522 -12.07 8.23 -8.58
CA PHE A 522 -10.85 8.09 -7.81
C PHE A 522 -10.12 9.44 -7.63
N ILE A 523 -9.93 10.19 -8.73
CA ILE A 523 -9.28 11.52 -8.68
C ILE A 523 -10.03 12.46 -7.74
N GLN A 524 -11.37 12.53 -7.86
CA GLN A 524 -12.18 13.40 -7.01
C GLN A 524 -12.06 13.02 -5.53
N GLY A 525 -12.22 11.74 -5.19
CA GLY A 525 -12.14 11.25 -3.81
C GLY A 525 -10.76 11.50 -3.19
N VAL A 526 -9.68 11.25 -3.93
CA VAL A 526 -8.30 11.46 -3.45
C VAL A 526 -7.98 12.94 -3.25
N ILE A 527 -8.34 13.82 -4.20
CA ILE A 527 -8.12 15.27 -4.07
C ILE A 527 -8.96 15.88 -2.94
N HIS A 528 -10.21 15.43 -2.81
CA HIS A 528 -11.07 15.84 -1.71
C HIS A 528 -10.43 15.48 -0.37
N TYR A 529 -10.05 14.21 -0.17
CA TYR A 529 -9.40 13.77 1.07
C TYR A 529 -8.10 14.53 1.35
N TRP A 530 -7.21 14.64 0.36
CA TRP A 530 -5.92 15.34 0.50
C TRP A 530 -6.08 16.80 0.92
N SER A 531 -6.98 17.55 0.28
CA SER A 531 -7.21 18.96 0.62
C SER A 531 -7.76 19.13 2.05
N TYR A 532 -8.67 18.25 2.49
CA TYR A 532 -9.22 18.29 3.85
C TYR A 532 -8.21 17.84 4.91
N GLU A 533 -7.41 16.82 4.61
CA GLU A 533 -6.32 16.38 5.48
C GLU A 533 -5.31 17.51 5.71
N LEU A 534 -4.90 18.20 4.64
CA LEU A 534 -4.02 19.36 4.72
C LEU A 534 -4.60 20.44 5.65
N ARG A 535 -5.86 20.82 5.45
CA ARG A 535 -6.49 21.92 6.19
C ARG A 535 -6.77 21.59 7.65
N ASN A 536 -7.35 20.42 7.89
CA ASN A 536 -8.03 20.10 9.15
C ASN A 536 -7.20 19.21 10.07
N ARG A 537 -6.15 18.55 9.54
CA ARG A 537 -5.22 17.75 10.34
C ARG A 537 -3.84 18.39 10.32
N ILE A 538 -3.18 18.40 9.16
CA ILE A 538 -1.76 18.81 9.05
C ILE A 538 -1.56 20.27 9.46
N LEU A 539 -2.35 21.22 8.94
CA LEU A 539 -2.25 22.62 9.36
C LEU A 539 -2.66 22.83 10.82
N VAL A 540 -3.55 22.01 11.38
CA VAL A 540 -3.92 22.09 12.80
C VAL A 540 -2.74 21.65 13.67
N ASP A 541 -2.11 20.54 13.32
CA ASP A 541 -0.92 20.03 14.00
C ASP A 541 0.23 21.03 13.93
N TYR A 542 0.51 21.58 12.75
CA TYR A 542 1.53 22.62 12.58
C TYR A 542 1.21 23.89 13.38
N ARG A 543 -0.07 24.31 13.49
CA ARG A 543 -0.44 25.44 14.35
C ARG A 543 -0.17 25.14 15.83
N ASN A 544 -0.51 23.94 16.28
CA ASN A 544 -0.29 23.54 17.66
C ASN A 544 1.21 23.48 17.99
N GLU A 545 2.01 22.93 17.08
CA GLU A 545 3.47 22.92 17.17
C GLU A 545 4.06 24.34 17.19
N LEU A 546 3.71 25.21 16.24
CA LEU A 546 4.21 26.59 16.23
C LEU A 546 3.80 27.40 17.46
N ARG A 547 2.70 27.03 18.13
CA ARG A 547 2.27 27.63 19.41
C ARG A 547 3.04 27.09 20.60
N SER A 548 3.54 25.85 20.54
CA SER A 548 4.36 25.28 21.60
C SER A 548 5.76 25.90 21.65
N PHE A 549 6.25 26.43 20.52
CA PHE A 549 7.51 27.18 20.50
C PHE A 549 7.40 28.46 21.33
N GLN A 550 8.15 28.48 22.43
CA GLN A 550 8.18 29.58 23.40
C GLN A 550 9.61 30.05 23.63
N LYS A 551 9.74 31.38 23.80
CA LYS A 551 10.97 31.99 24.29
C LYS A 551 11.21 31.46 25.70
N LYS A 552 12.43 31.04 26.00
CA LYS A 552 12.81 30.67 27.35
C LYS A 552 13.29 31.91 28.08
N ASP A 553 12.71 32.17 29.25
CA ASP A 553 13.09 33.28 30.12
C ASP A 553 14.18 32.79 31.08
N GLU A 554 15.42 32.80 30.61
CA GLU A 554 16.59 32.35 31.37
C GLU A 554 17.53 33.51 31.73
N VAL A 555 18.21 33.39 32.87
CA VAL A 555 19.21 34.37 33.31
C VAL A 555 20.48 34.15 32.49
N GLY A 556 20.89 35.14 31.69
CA GLY A 556 22.14 35.10 30.94
C GLY A 556 22.03 34.83 29.44
N LEU A 557 20.83 34.97 28.84
CA LEU A 557 20.66 34.97 27.38
C LEU A 557 21.66 35.92 26.72
N ASN A 558 22.40 35.42 25.72
CA ASN A 558 23.35 36.21 24.96
C ASN A 558 22.70 36.78 23.68
N ASP A 559 23.44 37.61 22.94
CA ASP A 559 22.95 38.24 21.70
C ASP A 559 22.56 37.21 20.62
N LEU A 560 23.23 36.05 20.57
CA LEU A 560 22.91 34.98 19.62
C LEU A 560 21.56 34.34 19.93
N ASP A 561 21.24 34.11 21.21
CA ASP A 561 19.95 33.55 21.64
C ASP A 561 18.79 34.47 21.28
N LEU A 562 18.98 35.77 21.51
CA LEU A 562 17.99 36.79 21.17
C LEU A 562 17.75 36.85 19.66
N LYS A 563 18.84 36.84 18.87
CA LYS A 563 18.76 36.83 17.41
C LYS A 563 18.07 35.58 16.88
N ARG A 564 18.44 34.39 17.38
CA ARG A 564 17.80 33.12 16.98
C ARG A 564 16.30 33.15 17.24
N TRP A 565 15.88 33.65 18.42
CA TRP A 565 14.47 33.77 18.74
C TRP A 565 13.72 34.77 17.86
N GLU A 566 14.35 35.88 17.48
CA GLU A 566 13.80 36.85 16.53
C GLU A 566 13.53 36.20 15.17
N GLU A 567 14.52 35.50 14.61
CA GLU A 567 14.37 34.78 13.32
C GLU A 567 13.28 33.70 13.38
N ILE A 568 13.17 32.96 14.50
CA ILE A 568 12.08 32.01 14.74
C ILE A 568 10.73 32.74 14.74
N THR A 569 10.64 33.88 15.43
CA THR A 569 9.41 34.66 15.54
C THR A 569 8.94 35.19 14.19
N GLU A 570 9.84 35.73 13.37
CA GLU A 570 9.53 36.17 12.01
C GLU A 570 8.93 35.03 11.17
N LEU A 571 9.54 33.83 11.25
CA LEU A 571 9.09 32.68 10.49
C LEU A 571 7.73 32.15 11.00
N ARG A 572 7.47 32.18 12.32
CA ARG A 572 6.13 31.87 12.89
C ARG A 572 5.06 32.81 12.35
N LEU A 573 5.35 34.11 12.28
CA LEU A 573 4.42 35.11 11.76
C LEU A 573 4.13 34.84 10.29
N LYS A 574 5.17 34.62 9.46
CA LYS A 574 5.02 34.28 8.04
C LYS A 574 4.17 33.03 7.81
N LEU A 575 4.35 31.99 8.62
CA LEU A 575 3.62 30.73 8.49
C LEU A 575 2.16 30.87 8.91
N MET A 576 1.89 31.44 10.09
CA MET A 576 0.62 31.28 10.79
C MET A 576 -0.20 32.56 10.98
N LYS A 577 0.40 33.76 10.86
CA LYS A 577 -0.27 35.02 11.25
C LYS A 577 -0.67 35.86 10.04
N ASP A 578 -1.96 35.89 9.74
CA ASP A 578 -2.53 36.85 8.79
C ASP A 578 -2.40 38.29 9.31
N SER A 579 -2.25 39.22 8.37
CA SER A 579 -2.29 40.67 8.58
C SER A 579 -3.40 41.30 7.74
N LEU A 580 -3.64 42.61 7.91
CA LEU A 580 -4.60 43.34 7.08
C LEU A 580 -4.18 43.44 5.60
N LYS A 581 -2.90 43.26 5.29
CA LYS A 581 -2.34 43.47 3.94
C LYS A 581 -1.96 42.17 3.25
N GLU A 582 -1.55 41.17 4.03
CA GLU A 582 -0.97 39.93 3.55
C GLU A 582 -1.47 38.76 4.39
N LYS A 583 -1.80 37.65 3.72
CA LYS A 583 -2.10 36.38 4.39
C LYS A 583 -0.81 35.65 4.73
N SER A 584 -0.86 34.86 5.79
CA SER A 584 0.19 33.89 6.09
C SER A 584 0.09 32.72 5.11
N LEU A 585 1.14 31.91 5.03
CA LEU A 585 1.13 30.73 4.15
C LEU A 585 -0.02 29.76 4.50
N PHE A 586 -0.35 29.60 5.78
CA PHE A 586 -1.50 28.78 6.20
C PHE A 586 -2.84 29.39 5.76
N GLY A 587 -2.95 30.72 5.78
CA GLY A 587 -4.11 31.46 5.28
C GLY A 587 -4.25 31.37 3.76
N GLU A 588 -3.14 31.47 3.02
CA GLU A 588 -3.09 31.24 1.57
C GLU A 588 -3.48 29.81 1.20
N LEU A 589 -2.96 28.80 1.89
CA LEU A 589 -3.28 27.39 1.63
C LEU A 589 -4.78 27.14 1.82
N SER A 590 -5.33 27.64 2.93
CA SER A 590 -6.76 27.49 3.24
C SER A 590 -7.63 28.16 2.17
N GLN A 591 -7.22 29.33 1.66
CA GLN A 591 -7.93 30.03 0.60
C GLN A 591 -7.82 29.33 -0.76
N ALA A 592 -6.63 28.81 -1.10
CA ALA A 592 -6.44 28.04 -2.33
C ALA A 592 -7.31 26.78 -2.34
N ILE A 593 -7.47 26.12 -1.19
CA ILE A 593 -8.40 25.00 -1.02
C ILE A 593 -9.85 25.45 -1.24
N ASP A 594 -10.27 26.57 -0.65
CA ASP A 594 -11.64 27.11 -0.81
C ASP A 594 -11.95 27.44 -2.28
N TYR A 595 -10.97 27.93 -3.04
CA TYR A 595 -11.10 28.20 -4.48
C TYR A 595 -10.84 26.99 -5.38
N ARG A 596 -10.49 25.83 -4.81
CA ARG A 596 -10.11 24.61 -5.55
C ARG A 596 -8.95 24.82 -6.52
N ASP A 597 -8.03 25.74 -6.20
CA ASP A 597 -6.78 25.95 -6.94
C ASP A 597 -5.73 24.94 -6.44
N TYR A 598 -5.91 23.68 -6.83
CA TYR A 598 -5.09 22.57 -6.33
C TYR A 598 -3.62 22.65 -6.77
N ALA A 599 -3.32 23.33 -7.88
CA ALA A 599 -1.95 23.62 -8.28
C ALA A 599 -1.28 24.53 -7.25
N ARG A 600 -1.95 25.61 -6.85
CA ARG A 600 -1.45 26.49 -5.78
C ARG A 600 -1.39 25.79 -4.42
N VAL A 601 -2.35 24.93 -4.09
CA VAL A 601 -2.31 24.10 -2.87
C VAL A 601 -1.07 23.21 -2.85
N SER A 602 -0.74 22.57 -3.97
CA SER A 602 0.46 21.74 -4.11
C SER A 602 1.75 22.52 -3.83
N GLU A 603 1.90 23.69 -4.46
CA GLU A 603 3.08 24.55 -4.25
C GLU A 603 3.21 25.00 -2.78
N LEU A 604 2.09 25.45 -2.19
CA LEU A 604 2.05 25.92 -0.81
C LEU A 604 2.32 24.79 0.18
N GLN A 605 1.83 23.57 -0.06
CA GLN A 605 2.12 22.40 0.77
C GLN A 605 3.64 22.17 0.87
N ILE A 606 4.35 22.18 -0.27
CA ILE A 606 5.80 21.97 -0.32
C ILE A 606 6.51 23.10 0.43
N GLN A 607 6.18 24.35 0.10
CA GLN A 607 6.79 25.53 0.74
C GLN A 607 6.58 25.54 2.26
N ILE A 608 5.37 25.20 2.73
CA ILE A 608 5.05 25.12 4.15
C ILE A 608 5.88 24.02 4.82
N ALA A 609 5.96 22.83 4.23
CA ALA A 609 6.71 21.71 4.81
C ALA A 609 8.21 22.01 4.94
N GLU A 610 8.82 22.65 3.94
CA GLU A 610 10.21 23.10 3.99
C GLU A 610 10.45 24.12 5.12
N LEU A 611 9.57 25.11 5.24
CA LEU A 611 9.68 26.13 6.29
C LEU A 611 9.39 25.56 7.69
N MET A 612 8.50 24.59 7.82
CA MET A 612 8.27 23.84 9.06
C MET A 612 9.52 23.04 9.47
N THR A 613 10.20 22.42 8.51
CA THR A 613 11.47 21.72 8.76
C THR A 613 12.54 22.70 9.23
N LYS A 614 12.65 23.86 8.55
CA LYS A 614 13.60 24.92 8.92
C LYS A 614 13.36 25.45 10.33
N ILE A 615 12.13 25.80 10.68
CA ILE A 615 11.81 26.38 11.99
C ILE A 615 12.03 25.38 13.13
N ARG A 616 11.73 24.08 12.92
CA ARG A 616 12.02 23.02 13.89
C ARG A 616 13.50 22.98 14.23
N LYS A 617 14.36 22.97 13.21
CA LYS A 617 15.81 23.00 13.38
C LYS A 617 16.26 24.26 14.13
N MET A 618 15.76 25.43 13.72
CA MET A 618 16.11 26.69 14.39
C MET A 618 15.70 26.69 15.87
N TYR A 619 14.53 26.15 16.20
CA TYR A 619 14.06 26.05 17.58
C TYR A 619 14.88 25.06 18.41
N HIS A 620 15.25 23.91 17.83
CA HIS A 620 16.17 22.97 18.46
C HIS A 620 17.55 23.60 18.73
N ASP A 621 18.17 24.22 17.73
CA ASP A 621 19.47 24.91 17.86
C ASP A 621 19.41 26.07 18.88
N TYR A 622 18.25 26.70 19.04
CA TYR A 622 18.01 27.69 20.09
C TYR A 622 18.01 27.05 21.47
N LEU A 623 17.28 25.94 21.68
CA LEU A 623 17.22 25.23 22.96
C LEU A 623 18.57 24.64 23.38
N GLU A 624 19.34 24.06 22.46
CA GLU A 624 20.66 23.47 22.76
C GLU A 624 21.73 24.49 23.19
N ASN A 625 21.50 25.78 22.92
CA ASN A 625 22.44 26.85 23.29
C ASN A 625 22.14 27.48 24.66
N LEU A 626 20.98 27.14 25.23
CA LEU A 626 20.56 27.59 26.55
C LEU A 626 21.31 26.80 27.64
N LEU A 627 21.51 27.41 28.82
CA LEU A 627 22.39 26.92 29.90
C LEU A 627 21.65 26.33 31.09
#